data_AF-A0A7S3YXY2-F1
#
_entry.id   AF-A0A7S3YXY2-F1
#
_cell.length_a   1.000
_cell.length_b   1.000
_cell.length_c   1.000
_cell.angle_alpha   90.00
_cell.angle_beta   90.00
_cell.angle_gamma   90.00
#
_symmetry.space_group_name_H-M   'P 1'
#
loop_
_entity.id
_entity.type
_entity.pdbx_description
1 polymer ?
#
loop_
_entity_poly.entity_id
_entity_poly.type
_entity_poly.pdbx_seq_one_letter_code
_entity_poly.pdbx_strand_id
1 'polypeptide(L)'
;PASALAMSWLAFQGSVLAEPSAYEERIFNQTLDHFDDSVHTKWAHRYLFSDKFWDGSGKLPNGCKGPILLYTGNEGPIDAFWEANGFMTDYLAPKWGALLVFPEERYCRAHHVTHTRARTHTHT
;
A
#
# COMPACT_ATOMS: atom_id res chain seq x y z
N PRO A 1 -53.08 28.89 23.02
CA PRO A 1 -52.52 28.81 21.65
C PRO A 1 -50.98 28.68 21.70
N ALA A 2 -50.47 27.56 21.20
CA ALA A 2 -49.10 27.10 21.38
C ALA A 2 -48.07 27.96 20.63
N SER A 3 -46.97 28.33 21.29
CA SER A 3 -45.78 28.89 20.66
C SER A 3 -44.70 27.82 20.63
N ALA A 4 -44.34 27.36 19.43
CA ALA A 4 -43.32 26.34 19.22
C ALA A 4 -41.94 27.00 19.13
N LEU A 5 -41.05 26.67 20.07
CA LEU A 5 -39.63 27.03 20.00
C LEU A 5 -38.92 26.01 19.10
N ALA A 6 -38.46 26.47 17.93
CA ALA A 6 -37.60 25.69 17.05
C ALA A 6 -36.15 25.73 17.58
N MET A 7 -35.67 24.60 18.10
CA MET A 7 -34.25 24.38 18.37
C MET A 7 -33.55 24.06 17.05
N SER A 8 -32.73 24.98 16.56
CA SER A 8 -31.88 24.76 15.39
C SER A 8 -30.72 23.85 15.77
N TRP A 9 -30.70 22.64 15.21
CA TRP A 9 -29.56 21.75 15.26
C TRP A 9 -28.57 22.20 14.18
N LEU A 10 -27.46 22.83 14.57
CA LEU A 10 -26.33 23.01 13.67
C LEU A 10 -25.72 21.63 13.41
N ALA A 11 -26.03 21.03 12.27
CA ALA A 11 -25.30 19.87 11.78
C ALA A 11 -23.91 20.33 11.36
N PHE A 12 -22.90 19.98 12.18
CA PHE A 12 -21.50 20.12 11.78
C PHE A 12 -21.22 19.08 10.70
N GLN A 13 -21.37 19.45 9.43
CA GLN A 13 -20.90 18.65 8.30
C GLN A 13 -19.37 18.74 8.27
N GLY A 14 -18.72 17.91 9.09
CA GLY A 14 -17.29 17.66 8.96
C GLY A 14 -17.05 16.96 7.63
N SER A 15 -16.43 17.65 6.68
CA SER A 15 -15.88 17.01 5.49
C SER A 15 -14.78 16.07 5.96
N VAL A 16 -15.03 14.75 5.91
CA VAL A 16 -13.97 13.75 6.04
C VAL A 16 -13.15 13.88 4.77
N LEU A 17 -12.08 14.68 4.81
CA LEU A 17 -11.05 14.60 3.79
C LEU A 17 -10.56 13.15 3.83
N ALA A 18 -10.69 12.45 2.71
CA ALA A 18 -10.12 11.12 2.60
C ALA A 18 -8.62 11.25 2.87
N GLU A 19 -8.17 10.71 4.00
CA GLU A 19 -6.74 10.62 4.28
C GLU A 19 -6.08 9.92 3.09
N PRO A 20 -4.98 10.47 2.54
CA PRO A 20 -4.27 9.80 1.47
C PRO A 20 -3.97 8.35 1.90
N SER A 21 -4.20 7.40 1.00
CA SER A 21 -4.00 5.98 1.30
C SER A 21 -2.61 5.77 1.89
N ALA A 22 -2.51 4.96 2.96
CA ALA A 22 -1.26 4.78 3.69
C ALA A 22 -0.11 4.28 2.78
N TYR A 23 -0.48 3.58 1.71
CA TYR A 23 0.39 3.06 0.67
C TYR A 23 -0.32 2.99 -0.68
N GLU A 24 0.45 2.75 -1.74
CA GLU A 24 0.01 2.32 -3.06
C GLU A 24 0.29 0.83 -3.25
N GLU A 25 -0.62 0.09 -3.88
CA GLU A 25 -0.33 -1.27 -4.36
C GLU A 25 0.33 -1.22 -5.73
N ARG A 26 1.44 -1.94 -5.88
CA ARG A 26 2.19 -2.04 -7.13
C ARG A 26 2.53 -3.49 -7.44
N ILE A 27 2.86 -3.74 -8.71
CA ILE A 27 3.24 -5.05 -9.23
C ILE A 27 4.66 -5.01 -9.75
N PHE A 28 5.46 -6.02 -9.40
CA PHE A 28 6.75 -6.32 -9.99
C PHE A 28 6.67 -7.65 -10.76
N ASN A 29 7.14 -7.67 -12.00
CA ASN A 29 7.17 -8.92 -12.80
C ASN A 29 8.38 -9.77 -12.39
N GLN A 30 8.21 -10.58 -11.35
CA GLN A 30 9.26 -11.39 -10.73
C GLN A 30 9.50 -12.69 -11.51
N THR A 31 10.73 -13.20 -11.52
CA THR A 31 11.02 -14.55 -12.04
C THR A 31 10.24 -15.60 -11.27
N LEU A 32 9.63 -16.55 -11.97
CA LEU A 32 8.89 -17.64 -11.35
C LEU A 32 9.83 -18.64 -10.66
N ASP A 33 10.91 -19.00 -11.35
CA ASP A 33 11.92 -19.94 -10.87
C ASP A 33 13.31 -19.31 -10.96
N HIS A 34 13.95 -19.09 -9.81
CA HIS A 34 15.31 -18.56 -9.72
C HIS A 34 16.38 -19.66 -9.65
N PHE A 35 15.98 -20.93 -9.63
CA PHE A 35 16.86 -22.09 -9.52
C PHE A 35 16.99 -22.86 -10.84
N ASP A 36 16.04 -22.69 -11.77
CA ASP A 36 16.09 -23.20 -13.14
C ASP A 36 16.21 -22.05 -14.15
N ASP A 37 17.43 -21.81 -14.64
CA ASP A 37 17.72 -20.74 -15.61
C ASP A 37 17.06 -20.96 -16.97
N SER A 38 16.54 -22.16 -17.27
CA SER A 38 15.78 -22.42 -18.50
C SER A 38 14.34 -21.90 -18.45
N VAL A 39 13.83 -21.62 -17.24
CA VAL A 39 12.48 -21.09 -17.02
C VAL A 39 12.52 -19.56 -17.01
N HIS A 40 11.95 -18.95 -18.04
CA HIS A 40 11.89 -17.48 -18.15
C HIS A 40 10.52 -16.89 -17.77
N THR A 41 9.59 -17.72 -17.32
CA THR A 41 8.25 -17.29 -16.93
C THR A 41 8.33 -16.29 -15.77
N LYS A 42 7.51 -15.24 -15.85
CA LYS A 42 7.37 -14.22 -14.81
C LYS A 42 5.99 -14.31 -14.16
N TRP A 43 5.87 -13.81 -12.94
CA TRP A 43 4.61 -13.65 -12.24
C TRP A 43 4.46 -12.25 -11.65
N ALA A 44 3.21 -11.82 -11.48
CA ALA A 44 2.87 -10.51 -10.93
C ALA A 44 3.02 -10.51 -9.40
N HIS A 45 4.20 -10.12 -8.93
CA HIS A 45 4.52 -10.03 -7.51
C HIS A 45 4.04 -8.70 -6.95
N ARG A 46 3.00 -8.74 -6.11
CA ARG A 46 2.46 -7.55 -5.44
C ARG A 46 3.41 -7.05 -4.35
N TYR A 47 3.48 -5.73 -4.22
CA TYR A 47 4.11 -5.06 -3.08
C TYR A 47 3.37 -3.77 -2.74
N LEU A 48 3.45 -3.36 -1.48
CA LEU A 48 2.99 -2.04 -1.05
C LEU A 48 4.14 -1.05 -1.10
N PHE A 49 3.84 0.19 -1.48
CA PHE A 49 4.79 1.25 -1.68
C PHE A 49 4.31 2.52 -1.00
N SER A 50 5.17 3.22 -0.25
CA SER A 50 4.85 4.55 0.27
C SER A 50 6.09 5.42 0.28
N ASP A 51 6.04 6.52 -0.47
CA ASP A 51 7.04 7.57 -0.51
C ASP A 51 6.62 8.81 0.30
N LYS A 52 5.56 8.69 1.12
CA LYS A 52 5.01 9.75 1.96
C LYS A 52 6.06 10.55 2.73
N PHE A 53 7.10 9.88 3.23
CA PHE A 53 8.19 10.50 4.01
C PHE A 53 9.52 10.56 3.25
N TRP A 54 9.58 10.08 2.00
CA TRP A 54 10.81 10.05 1.21
C TRP A 54 11.08 11.37 0.46
N ASP A 55 10.96 12.47 1.21
CA ASP A 55 11.01 13.85 0.71
C ASP A 55 12.43 14.45 0.64
N GLY A 56 13.44 13.73 1.12
CA GLY A 56 14.82 14.17 1.16
C GLY A 56 15.24 14.87 2.45
N SER A 57 14.38 14.93 3.48
CA SER A 57 14.74 15.34 4.84
C SER A 57 15.76 14.38 5.48
N GLY A 58 15.67 13.09 5.16
CA GLY A 58 16.51 12.02 5.71
C GLY A 58 17.76 11.67 4.91
N LYS A 59 18.46 12.65 4.31
CA LYS A 59 19.62 12.38 3.43
C LYS A 59 20.66 11.45 4.06
N LEU A 60 21.10 10.48 3.28
CA LEU A 60 22.18 9.58 3.65
C LEU A 60 23.56 10.25 3.47
N PRO A 61 24.64 9.75 4.12
CA PRO A 61 25.97 10.35 4.03
C PRO A 61 26.55 10.47 2.60
N ASN A 62 26.06 9.65 1.68
CA ASN A 62 26.45 9.64 0.27
C ASN A 62 25.64 10.64 -0.60
N GLY A 63 24.76 11.45 0.00
CA GLY A 63 23.95 12.45 -0.70
C GLY A 63 22.65 11.93 -1.32
N CYS A 64 22.37 10.63 -1.23
CA CYS A 64 21.07 10.07 -1.61
C CYS A 64 19.95 10.57 -0.69
N LYS A 65 18.70 10.49 -1.18
CA LYS A 65 17.50 10.57 -0.32
C LYS A 65 17.55 9.50 0.78
N GLY A 66 16.62 9.53 1.72
CA GLY A 66 16.61 8.62 2.87
C GLY A 66 16.61 7.13 2.52
N PRO A 67 16.77 6.26 3.52
CA PRO A 67 16.90 4.83 3.31
C PRO A 67 15.62 4.23 2.73
N ILE A 68 15.74 3.02 2.18
CA ILE A 68 14.59 2.15 1.89
C ILE A 68 14.44 1.23 3.09
N LEU A 69 13.27 1.25 3.71
CA LEU A 69 12.88 0.28 4.72
C LEU A 69 12.03 -0.79 4.05
N LEU A 70 12.59 -1.99 3.99
CA LEU A 70 11.99 -3.15 3.33
C LEU A 70 11.45 -4.12 4.38
N TYR A 71 10.13 -4.33 4.40
CA TYR A 71 9.53 -5.41 5.18
C TYR A 71 9.40 -6.65 4.30
N THR A 72 10.07 -7.73 4.66
CA THR A 72 9.90 -9.01 3.97
C THR A 72 8.58 -9.63 4.41
N GLY A 73 7.57 -9.59 3.54
CA GLY A 73 6.31 -10.31 3.76
C GLY A 73 6.54 -11.76 4.20
N ASN A 74 5.60 -12.32 4.94
CA ASN A 74 5.65 -13.70 5.43
C ASN A 74 4.30 -14.39 5.15
N GLU A 75 3.91 -15.40 5.93
CA GLU A 75 2.80 -16.33 5.70
C GLU A 75 1.38 -15.74 5.85
N GLY A 76 1.16 -14.49 5.40
CA GLY A 76 -0.12 -13.82 5.45
C GLY A 76 -0.27 -12.71 4.42
N PRO A 77 -1.44 -12.04 4.40
CA PRO A 77 -1.70 -10.97 3.44
C PRO A 77 -0.92 -9.71 3.84
N ILE A 78 -0.24 -9.09 2.86
CA ILE A 78 0.75 -8.03 3.12
C ILE A 78 0.15 -6.75 3.73
N ASP A 79 -1.13 -6.49 3.50
CA ASP A 79 -1.90 -5.40 4.10
C ASP A 79 -2.07 -5.58 5.61
N ALA A 80 -2.32 -6.80 6.09
CA ALA A 80 -2.36 -7.07 7.52
C ALA A 80 -1.01 -6.80 8.20
N PHE A 81 0.11 -7.06 7.50
CA PHE A 81 1.43 -6.70 8.02
C PHE A 81 1.69 -5.20 7.98
N TRP A 82 1.23 -4.48 6.97
CA TRP A 82 1.30 -3.02 6.98
C TRP A 82 0.65 -2.44 8.24
N GLU A 83 -0.59 -2.85 8.54
CA GLU A 83 -1.34 -2.38 9.71
C GLU A 83 -0.66 -2.75 11.04
N ALA A 84 0.02 -3.90 11.10
CA ALA A 84 0.72 -4.34 12.31
C ALA A 84 2.12 -3.71 12.49
N ASN A 85 2.70 -3.08 11.46
CA ASN A 85 4.08 -2.59 11.46
C ASN A 85 4.19 -1.06 11.73
N GLY A 86 3.41 -0.58 12.71
CA GLY A 86 3.42 0.83 13.15
C GLY A 86 4.81 1.39 13.49
N PHE A 87 5.73 0.55 13.98
CA PHE A 87 7.11 0.98 14.23
C PHE A 87 7.84 1.40 12.93
N MET A 88 7.63 0.68 11.82
CA MET A 88 8.19 1.05 10.53
C MET A 88 7.43 2.22 9.90
N THR A 89 6.10 2.18 9.88
CA THR A 89 5.25 3.14 9.16
C THR A 89 5.16 4.49 9.84
N ASP A 90 5.03 4.52 11.16
CA ASP A 90 4.67 5.72 11.92
C ASP A 90 5.86 6.32 12.67
N TYR A 91 6.91 5.52 12.94
CA TYR A 91 8.09 5.97 13.67
C TYR A 91 9.34 6.04 12.80
N LEU A 92 9.78 4.93 12.20
CA LEU A 92 11.04 4.91 11.46
C LEU A 92 10.99 5.69 10.14
N ALA A 93 9.92 5.55 9.37
CA ALA A 93 9.82 6.23 8.08
C ALA A 93 9.83 7.76 8.20
N PRO A 94 9.06 8.40 9.10
CA PRO A 94 9.19 9.84 9.36
C PRO A 94 10.56 10.22 9.93
N LYS A 95 11.08 9.43 10.89
CA LYS A 95 12.35 9.74 11.57
C LYS A 95 13.53 9.78 10.61
N TRP A 96 13.52 8.93 9.60
CA TRP A 96 14.63 8.80 8.65
C TRP A 96 14.29 9.32 7.26
N GLY A 97 13.14 9.97 7.07
CA GLY A 97 12.66 10.40 5.76
C GLY A 97 12.75 9.29 4.73
N ALA A 98 12.23 8.10 5.07
CA ALA A 98 12.48 6.85 4.36
C ALA A 98 11.39 6.49 3.35
N LEU A 99 11.78 5.69 2.36
CA LEU A 99 10.85 4.99 1.47
C LEU A 99 10.43 3.66 2.11
N LEU A 100 9.13 3.36 2.07
CA LEU A 100 8.60 2.08 2.54
C LEU A 100 8.28 1.17 1.36
N VAL A 101 8.74 -0.09 1.45
CA VAL A 101 8.43 -1.14 0.48
C VAL A 101 8.11 -2.44 1.22
N PHE A 102 6.93 -3.01 0.95
CA PHE A 102 6.43 -4.23 1.59
C PHE A 102 6.07 -5.24 0.51
N PRO A 103 7.02 -6.02 -0.03
CA PRO A 103 6.71 -7.14 -0.93
C PRO A 103 5.90 -8.22 -0.19
N GLU A 104 4.86 -8.72 -0.87
CA GLU A 104 4.08 -9.87 -0.39
C GLU A 104 4.89 -11.16 -0.54
N GLU A 105 4.87 -12.08 0.43
CA GLU A 105 5.55 -13.36 0.24
C GLU A 105 4.84 -14.18 -0.85
N ARG A 106 5.61 -14.88 -1.68
CA ARG A 106 5.04 -15.75 -2.72
C ARG A 106 4.10 -16.79 -2.07
N TYR A 107 3.01 -17.11 -2.76
CA TYR A 107 1.97 -18.06 -2.30
C TYR A 107 1.16 -17.67 -1.05
N CYS A 108 1.47 -16.58 -0.35
CA CYS A 108 0.79 -16.22 0.91
C CYS A 108 -0.57 -15.54 0.68
N ARG A 109 -0.81 -15.03 -0.52
CA ARG A 109 -2.14 -14.63 -0.99
C ARG A 109 -2.98 -15.84 -1.41
N ALA A 110 -3.27 -16.74 -0.46
CA ALA A 110 -4.23 -17.81 -0.67
C ALA A 110 -5.67 -17.30 -0.45
N HIS A 111 -6.16 -16.45 -1.36
CA HIS A 111 -7.55 -16.38 -1.82
C HIS A 111 -7.59 -15.54 -3.10
N HIS A 112 -7.22 -16.19 -4.20
CA HIS A 112 -7.94 -16.14 -5.47
C HIS A 112 -8.96 -14.99 -5.62
N VAL A 113 -8.55 -13.82 -6.13
CA VAL A 113 -9.47 -13.06 -6.99
C VAL A 113 -9.40 -13.76 -8.34
N THR A 114 -10.34 -14.70 -8.53
CA THR A 114 -10.68 -15.28 -9.82
C THR A 114 -10.71 -14.16 -10.86
N HIS A 115 -10.11 -14.45 -12.00
CA HIS A 115 -10.29 -13.74 -13.25
C HIS A 115 -11.73 -13.24 -13.43
N THR A 116 -11.96 -11.92 -13.42
CA THR A 116 -13.12 -11.34 -14.13
C THR A 116 -12.60 -10.33 -15.14
N ARG A 117 -11.98 -10.84 -16.21
CA ARG A 117 -11.87 -10.08 -17.45
C ARG A 117 -13.30 -9.94 -17.98
N ALA A 118 -13.94 -8.81 -17.74
CA ALA A 118 -15.13 -8.42 -18.47
C ALA A 118 -14.74 -8.30 -19.95
N ARG A 119 -14.97 -9.36 -20.72
CA ARG A 119 -14.88 -9.34 -22.18
C ARG A 119 -16.17 -8.72 -22.68
N THR A 120 -16.19 -7.40 -22.84
CA THR A 120 -17.20 -6.73 -23.67
C THR A 120 -16.94 -7.14 -25.12
N HIS A 121 -17.77 -8.05 -25.64
CA HIS A 121 -17.95 -8.23 -27.06
C HIS A 121 -18.78 -7.05 -27.58
N THR A 122 -18.15 -6.11 -28.27
CA THR A 122 -18.85 -5.25 -29.24
C THR A 122 -18.77 -5.93 -30.59
N HIS A 123 -19.94 -6.36 -31.07
CA HIS A 123 -20.15 -6.76 -32.45
C HIS A 123 -20.48 -5.49 -33.24
N THR A 124 -19.68 -5.20 -34.26
CA THR A 124 -20.03 -4.35 -35.41
C THR A 124 -19.49 -5.02 -36.64
#